data_AF-A0A7R6WAT2-F1
#
_entry.id   AF-A0A7R6WAT2-F1
#
_cell.length_a   1.000
_cell.length_b   1.000
_cell.length_c   1.000
_cell.angle_alpha   90.00
_cell.angle_beta   90.00
_cell.angle_gamma   90.00
#
_symmetry.space_group_name_H-M   'P 1'
#
loop_
_entity.id
_entity.type
_entity.pdbx_description
1 polymer ?
#
loop_
_entity_poly.entity_id
_entity_poly.type
_entity_poly.pdbx_seq_one_letter_code
_entity_poly.pdbx_strand_id
1 'polypeptide(L)'
;MQRISITINDHLKTELDAIAAKGERAAFISQAIQKAVTDWHKQQALKKILNFKPYKVNQDSAEILHELREQRIQQVIDTSQS
;
A
#
# COMPACT_ATOMS: atom_id res chain seq x y z
N MET A 1 21.04 7.26 -15.59
CA MET A 1 21.18 7.10 -14.12
C MET A 1 21.27 8.47 -13.49
N GLN A 2 20.30 8.84 -12.64
CA GLN A 2 20.36 10.09 -11.88
C GLN A 2 21.42 9.94 -10.78
N ARG A 3 22.40 10.86 -10.75
CA ARG A 3 23.39 10.93 -9.67
C ARG A 3 22.85 11.84 -8.58
N ILE A 4 22.73 11.30 -7.38
CA ILE A 4 22.34 12.05 -6.19
C ILE A 4 23.63 12.34 -5.41
N SER A 5 23.90 13.62 -5.16
CA SER A 5 24.98 14.04 -4.26
C SER A 5 24.41 14.20 -2.87
N ILE A 6 25.00 13.50 -1.89
CA ILE A 6 24.55 13.54 -0.49
C ILE A 6 25.76 13.94 0.35
N THR A 7 25.62 15.01 1.11
CA THR A 7 26.63 15.41 2.10
C THR A 7 26.40 14.61 3.38
N ILE A 8 27.43 13.89 3.81
CA ILE A 8 27.40 13.08 5.03
C ILE A 8 28.41 13.68 6.02
N ASN A 9 28.08 13.65 7.31
CA ASN A 9 28.93 14.16 8.37
C ASN A 9 30.22 13.33 8.50
N ASP A 10 31.32 13.96 8.92
CA ASP A 10 32.66 13.33 8.91
C ASP A 10 32.77 12.11 9.82
N HIS A 11 32.02 12.07 10.92
CA HIS A 11 31.92 10.90 11.80
C HIS A 11 31.29 9.69 11.09
N LEU A 12 30.18 9.92 10.38
CA LEU A 12 29.50 8.85 9.63
C LEU A 12 30.35 8.37 8.46
N LYS A 13 31.19 9.23 7.88
CA LYS A 13 32.17 8.86 6.86
C LYS A 13 33.24 7.92 7.43
N THR A 14 33.69 8.15 8.66
CA THR A 14 34.68 7.27 9.32
C THR A 14 34.10 5.89 9.64
N GLU A 15 32.84 5.83 10.08
CA GLU A 15 32.13 4.57 10.27
C GLU A 15 31.86 3.84 8.95
N LEU A 16 31.48 4.57 7.89
CA LEU A 16 31.32 4.00 6.54
C LEU A 16 32.62 3.44 5.99
N ASP A 17 33.75 4.12 6.23
CA ASP A 17 35.07 3.65 5.83
C ASP A 17 35.54 2.43 6.64
N ALA A 18 35.03 2.25 7.87
CA ALA A 18 35.27 1.06 8.68
C ALA A 18 34.41 -0.14 8.25
N ILE A 19 33.21 0.10 7.72
CA ILE A 19 32.25 -0.94 7.35
C ILE A 19 32.40 -1.37 5.89
N ALA A 20 32.74 -0.45 4.98
CA ALA A 20 32.80 -0.70 3.55
C ALA A 20 34.09 -0.17 2.93
N ALA A 21 34.79 -1.04 2.19
CA ALA A 21 35.99 -0.66 1.47
C ALA A 21 35.71 0.45 0.44
N LYS A 22 36.72 1.28 0.13
CA LYS A 22 36.54 2.53 -0.65
C LYS A 22 35.77 2.38 -1.97
N GLY A 23 35.84 1.21 -2.61
CA GLY A 23 35.15 0.88 -3.88
C GLY A 23 33.70 0.39 -3.72
N GLU A 24 33.30 -0.07 -2.54
CA GLU A 24 31.97 -0.65 -2.28
C GLU A 24 31.01 0.33 -1.57
N ARG A 25 31.51 1.48 -1.10
CA ARG A 25 30.73 2.50 -0.38
C ARG A 25 29.47 2.92 -1.12
N ALA A 26 29.55 3.18 -2.42
CA ALA A 26 28.40 3.60 -3.22
C ALA A 26 27.35 2.49 -3.34
N ALA A 27 27.78 1.24 -3.49
CA ALA A 27 26.89 0.09 -3.56
C ALA A 27 26.22 -0.17 -2.21
N PHE A 28 26.99 -0.11 -1.12
CA PHE A 28 26.47 -0.26 0.25
C PHE A 28 25.45 0.82 0.60
N ILE A 29 25.75 2.09 0.32
CA ILE A 29 24.82 3.21 0.57
C ILE A 29 23.55 3.03 -0.27
N SER A 30 23.67 2.66 -1.55
CA SER A 30 22.51 2.42 -2.41
C SER A 30 21.61 1.30 -1.88
N GLN A 31 22.21 0.17 -1.47
CA GLN A 31 21.47 -0.95 -0.88
C GLN A 31 20.83 -0.58 0.45
N ALA A 32 21.53 0.16 1.31
CA ALA A 32 21.00 0.61 2.60
C ALA A 32 19.80 1.54 2.42
N ILE A 33 19.88 2.50 1.48
CA ILE A 33 18.77 3.40 1.14
C ILE A 33 17.60 2.60 0.59
N GLN A 34 17.84 1.68 -0.34
CA GLN A 34 16.78 0.85 -0.91
C GLN A 34 16.08 0.01 0.17
N LYS A 35 16.85 -0.57 1.09
CA LYS A 35 16.31 -1.32 2.23
C LYS A 35 15.46 -0.42 3.13
N ALA A 36 15.95 0.76 3.49
CA ALA A 36 15.22 1.72 4.31
C ALA A 36 13.88 2.14 3.66
N VAL A 37 13.86 2.38 2.35
CA VAL A 37 12.63 2.70 1.61
C VAL A 37 11.65 1.53 1.63
N THR A 38 12.13 0.30 1.42
CA THR A 38 11.26 -0.88 1.48
C THR A 38 10.66 -1.09 2.87
N ASP A 39 11.44 -0.88 3.92
CA ASP A 39 10.97 -1.05 5.30
C ASP A 39 9.99 0.06 5.69
N TRP A 40 10.20 1.30 5.21
CA TRP A 40 9.22 2.37 5.36
C TRP A 40 7.90 2.04 4.67
N HIS A 41 7.92 1.53 3.43
CA HIS A 41 6.72 1.11 2.73
C HIS A 41 5.97 -0.01 3.46
N LYS A 42 6.68 -1.00 4.00
CA LYS A 42 6.09 -2.07 4.81
C LYS A 42 5.40 -1.51 6.06
N GLN A 43 6.05 -0.60 6.78
CA GLN A 43 5.45 0.05 7.96
C GLN A 43 4.19 0.85 7.60
N GLN A 44 4.20 1.56 6.47
CA GLN A 44 3.02 2.29 5.98
C GLN A 44 1.88 1.33 5.60
N ALA A 45 2.18 0.22 4.94
CA ALA A 45 1.19 -0.81 4.62
C ALA A 45 0.59 -1.43 5.88
N LEU A 46 1.41 -1.75 6.88
CA LEU A 46 0.95 -2.24 8.18
C LEU A 46 0.03 -1.23 8.87
N LYS A 47 0.36 0.07 8.84
CA LYS A 47 -0.53 1.13 9.36
C LYS A 47 -1.87 1.16 8.63
N LYS A 48 -1.88 0.97 7.31
CA LYS A 48 -3.13 0.92 6.53
C LYS A 48 -3.99 -0.29 6.89
N ILE A 49 -3.38 -1.44 7.17
CA ILE A 49 -4.09 -2.65 7.61
C ILE A 49 -4.62 -2.47 9.04
N LEU A 50 -3.81 -1.94 9.96
CA LEU A 50 -4.24 -1.68 11.34
C LEU A 50 -5.35 -0.63 11.42
N ASN A 51 -5.30 0.39 10.56
CA ASN A 51 -6.34 1.41 10.45
C ASN A 51 -7.50 0.97 9.55
N PHE A 52 -7.50 -0.26 9.04
CA PHE A 52 -8.61 -0.80 8.28
C PHE A 52 -9.78 -1.02 9.24
N LYS A 53 -10.65 -0.03 9.36
CA LYS A 53 -11.97 -0.23 9.93
C LYS A 53 -12.78 -1.04 8.91
N PRO A 54 -13.20 -2.27 9.24
CA PRO A 54 -14.13 -2.99 8.38
C PRO A 54 -15.39 -2.13 8.29
N TYR A 55 -15.68 -1.64 7.09
CA TYR A 55 -16.99 -1.08 6.80
C TYR A 55 -17.96 -2.24 6.91
N LYS A 56 -18.82 -2.23 7.94
CA LYS A 56 -20.02 -3.05 7.92
C LYS A 56 -20.81 -2.55 6.73
N VAL A 57 -20.91 -3.40 5.70
CA VAL A 57 -21.88 -3.21 4.63
C VAL A 57 -23.23 -3.11 5.32
N ASN A 58 -23.85 -1.93 5.30
CA ASN A 58 -25.18 -1.74 5.87
C ASN A 58 -26.10 -2.82 5.28
N GLN A 59 -26.74 -3.61 6.16
CA GLN A 59 -27.67 -4.67 5.77
C GLN A 59 -28.78 -4.13 4.84
N ASP A 60 -29.08 -2.82 4.92
CA ASP A 60 -29.95 -2.08 4.00
C ASP A 60 -29.60 -2.29 2.53
N SER A 61 -28.31 -2.41 2.16
CA SER A 61 -27.93 -2.63 0.76
C SER A 61 -28.31 -4.03 0.25
N ALA A 62 -28.32 -5.04 1.13
CA ALA A 62 -28.79 -6.37 0.79
C ALA A 62 -30.32 -6.41 0.69
N GLU A 63 -31.02 -5.67 1.55
CA GLU A 63 -32.48 -5.51 1.48
C GLU A 63 -32.90 -4.75 0.21
N ILE A 64 -32.21 -3.66 -0.16
CA ILE A 64 -32.46 -2.93 -1.42
C ILE A 64 -32.24 -3.84 -2.64
N LEU A 65 -31.20 -4.68 -2.63
CA LEU A 65 -30.98 -5.66 -3.71
C LEU A 65 -32.08 -6.74 -3.76
N HIS A 66 -32.64 -7.10 -2.61
CA HIS A 66 -33.74 -8.04 -2.52
C HIS A 66 -35.05 -7.42 -3.05
N GLU A 67 -35.36 -6.18 -2.67
CA GLU A 67 -36.52 -5.43 -3.18
C GLU A 67 -36.43 -5.23 -4.71
N LEU A 68 -35.26 -4.83 -5.22
CA LEU A 68 -35.06 -4.69 -6.67
C LEU A 68 -35.25 -6.01 -7.43
N ARG A 69 -34.90 -7.14 -6.80
CA ARG A 69 -35.12 -8.48 -7.39
C ARG A 69 -36.60 -8.81 -7.44
N GLU A 70 -37.33 -8.62 -6.34
CA GLU A 70 -38.78 -8.87 -6.26
C GLU A 70 -39.56 -7.99 -7.25
N GLN A 71 -39.24 -6.69 -7.32
CA GLN A 71 -39.86 -5.77 -8.28
C GLN A 71 -39.63 -6.21 -9.73
N ARG A 72 -38.43 -6.69 -10.07
CA ARG A 72 -38.13 -7.18 -11.43
C ARG A 72 -38.89 -8.48 -11.75
N ILE A 73 -39.04 -9.38 -10.78
CA ILE A 73 -39.83 -10.62 -10.96
C ILE A 73 -41.28 -10.26 -11.24
N GLN A 74 -41.86 -9.34 -10.47
CA GLN A 74 -43.24 -8.89 -10.65
C GLN A 74 -43.45 -8.26 -12.03
N GLN A 75 -42.53 -7.39 -12.47
CA GLN A 75 -42.60 -6.78 -13.80
C GLN A 75 -42.61 -7.81 -14.94
N VAL A 76 -41.80 -8.88 -14.83
CA VAL A 76 -41.75 -9.96 -15.82
C VAL A 76 -43.06 -10.77 -15.82
N ILE A 77 -43.63 -11.03 -14.65
CA ILE A 77 -44.91 -11.72 -14.53
C ILE A 77 -46.03 -10.88 -15.16
N ASP A 78 -46.07 -9.58 -14.87
CA ASP A 78 -47.08 -8.65 -15.38
C ASP A 78 -46.98 -8.50 -16.91
N THR A 79 -45.75 -8.47 -17.47
CA THR A 79 -45.55 -8.49 -18.93
C THR A 79 -45.84 -9.84 -19.58
N SER A 80 -45.82 -10.94 -18.84
CA SER A 80 -46.14 -12.28 -19.36
C SER A 80 -47.64 -12.59 -19.33
N GLN A 81 -48.44 -11.81 -18.60
CA GLN A 81 -49.91 -11.93 -18.53
C GLN A 81 -50.67 -10.91 -19.39
N SER A 82 -49.95 -10.05 -20.11
CA SER A 82 -50.47 -9.11 -21.12
C SER A 82 -50.34 -9.68 -22.53
#